data_AF-A0A6B0WHJ2-F1
#
_entry.id   AF-A0A6B0WHJ2-F1
#
_cell.length_a   1.000
_cell.length_b   1.000
_cell.length_c   1.000
_cell.angle_alpha   90.00
_cell.angle_beta   90.00
_cell.angle_gamma   90.00
#
_symmetry.space_group_name_H-M   'P 1'
#
loop_
_entity.id
_entity.type
_entity.pdbx_description
1 polymer ?
#
loop_
_entity_poly.entity_id
_entity_poly.type
_entity_poly.pdbx_seq_one_letter_code
_entity_poly.pdbx_strand_id
1 'polypeptide(L)'
;MAADRASMFSSLRIRDYRLLWLGVSSHSAALWTENIARPYLVYALTESPAQLGGVIAARTLPQFVFGIFAGVAIDWFDRKRVLQLSQIGAFVLNVSFAVLLVAGLIELWHIYA
;
A
#
# COMPACT_ATOMS: atom_id res chain seq x y z
N MET A 1 20.14 42.45 2.04
CA MET A 1 20.13 40.98 2.07
C MET A 1 18.72 40.55 2.48
N ALA A 2 17.78 40.57 1.54
CA ALA A 2 16.38 40.25 1.82
C ALA A 2 16.24 38.73 1.82
N ALA A 3 15.93 38.15 2.98
CA ALA A 3 15.59 36.75 3.10
C ALA A 3 14.34 36.48 2.26
N ASP A 4 14.52 35.78 1.15
CA ASP A 4 13.45 35.28 0.31
C ASP A 4 12.57 34.37 1.19
N ARG A 5 11.38 34.85 1.57
CA ARG A 5 10.43 34.06 2.36
C ARG A 5 9.93 32.95 1.45
N ALA A 6 10.61 31.81 1.45
CA ALA A 6 10.10 30.60 0.83
C ALA A 6 8.67 30.36 1.37
N SER A 7 7.68 30.64 0.54
CA SER A 7 6.27 30.33 0.82
C SER A 7 6.16 28.85 1.20
N MET A 8 5.40 28.51 2.24
CA MET A 8 5.24 27.11 2.72
C MET A 8 4.85 26.12 1.61
N PHE A 9 4.24 26.59 0.51
CA PHE A 9 3.80 25.78 -0.62
C PHE A 9 4.64 25.99 -1.90
N SER A 10 5.84 26.55 -1.77
CA SER A 10 6.73 26.78 -2.92
C SER A 10 7.08 25.49 -3.66
N SER A 11 7.20 24.36 -2.95
CA SER A 11 7.49 23.04 -3.53
C SER A 11 6.38 22.51 -4.44
N LEU A 12 5.11 22.82 -4.17
CA LEU A 12 3.95 22.40 -5.00
C LEU A 12 3.89 23.10 -6.37
N ARG A 13 4.74 24.11 -6.61
CA ARG A 13 4.90 24.73 -7.93
C ARG A 13 5.63 23.82 -8.91
N ILE A 14 6.45 22.89 -8.42
CA ILE A 14 7.15 21.90 -9.25
C ILE A 14 6.13 20.81 -9.62
N ARG A 15 5.86 20.66 -10.93
CA ARG A 15 4.84 19.73 -11.45
C ARG A 15 5.06 18.30 -10.96
N ASP A 16 6.30 17.80 -11.07
CA ASP A 16 6.63 16.42 -10.70
C ASP A 16 6.46 16.17 -9.20
N TYR A 17 6.87 17.14 -8.37
CA TYR A 17 6.66 17.07 -6.93
C TYR A 17 5.17 17.11 -6.58
N ARG A 18 4.38 17.95 -7.23
CA ARG A 18 2.93 18.03 -6.99
C ARG A 18 2.24 16.71 -7.33
N LEU A 19 2.61 16.07 -8.44
CA LEU A 19 2.07 14.76 -8.83
C LEU A 19 2.46 13.68 -7.82
N LEU A 20 3.72 13.67 -7.38
CA LEU A 20 4.19 12.73 -6.36
C LEU A 20 3.45 12.95 -5.04
N TRP A 21 3.32 14.19 -4.60
CA TRP A 21 2.66 14.54 -3.34
C TRP A 21 1.20 14.08 -3.34
N LEU A 22 0.44 14.40 -4.40
CA LEU A 22 -0.94 13.95 -4.54
C LEU A 22 -1.03 12.42 -4.54
N GLY A 23 -0.18 11.75 -5.33
CA GLY A 23 -0.17 10.29 -5.42
C GLY A 23 0.12 9.62 -4.08
N VAL A 24 1.16 10.07 -3.38
CA VAL A 24 1.56 9.52 -2.07
C VAL A 24 0.49 9.82 -1.02
N SER A 25 -0.05 11.03 -0.96
CA SER A 25 -1.10 11.37 0.01
C SER A 25 -2.36 10.53 -0.19
N SER A 26 -2.84 10.38 -1.43
CA SER A 26 -3.99 9.53 -1.74
C SER A 26 -3.70 8.05 -1.42
N HIS A 27 -2.52 7.55 -1.76
CA HIS A 27 -2.12 6.18 -1.46
C HIS A 27 -2.04 5.92 0.05
N SER A 28 -1.47 6.85 0.82
CA SER A 28 -1.41 6.73 2.28
C SER A 28 -2.80 6.69 2.90
N ALA A 29 -3.74 7.52 2.45
CA ALA A 29 -5.12 7.48 2.93
C ALA A 29 -5.76 6.11 2.67
N ALA A 30 -5.58 5.55 1.46
CA ALA A 30 -6.09 4.23 1.12
C ALA A 30 -5.48 3.12 2.00
N LEU A 31 -4.17 3.17 2.25
CA LEU A 31 -3.48 2.20 3.13
C LEU A 31 -4.05 2.23 4.56
N TRP A 32 -4.32 3.42 5.11
CA TRP A 32 -4.89 3.54 6.45
C TRP A 32 -6.31 2.96 6.52
N THR A 33 -7.13 3.22 5.51
CA THR A 33 -8.46 2.60 5.42
C THR A 33 -8.36 1.09 5.31
N GLU A 34 -7.46 0.56 4.49
CA GLU A 34 -7.27 -0.88 4.30
C GLU A 34 -6.83 -1.57 5.59
N ASN A 35 -5.94 -0.95 6.36
CA ASN A 35 -5.45 -1.47 7.64
C ASN A 35 -6.54 -1.58 8.72
N ILE A 36 -7.66 -0.89 8.57
CA ILE A 36 -8.81 -1.02 9.48
C ILE A 36 -9.86 -1.95 8.87
N ALA A 37 -10.18 -1.76 7.60
CA ALA A 37 -11.25 -2.47 6.91
C ALA A 37 -10.96 -3.97 6.73
N ARG A 38 -9.74 -4.34 6.35
CA ARG A 38 -9.38 -5.74 6.05
C ARG A 38 -9.38 -6.61 7.32
N PRO A 39 -8.74 -6.20 8.45
CA PRO A 39 -8.89 -6.90 9.74
C PRO A 39 -10.34 -7.05 10.20
N TYR A 40 -11.13 -5.98 10.06
CA TYR A 40 -12.55 -6.01 10.41
C TYR A 40 -13.33 -7.03 9.57
N LEU A 41 -13.07 -7.09 8.26
CA LEU A 41 -13.67 -8.07 7.36
C LEU A 41 -13.32 -9.52 7.75
N VAL A 42 -12.06 -9.78 8.10
CA VAL A 42 -11.65 -11.11 8.60
C VAL A 42 -12.43 -11.46 9.86
N TYR A 43 -12.50 -10.54 10.82
CA TYR A 43 -13.23 -10.77 12.06
C TYR A 43 -14.72 -11.03 11.79
N ALA A 44 -15.34 -10.25 10.90
CA ALA A 44 -16.75 -10.42 10.52
C ALA A 44 -17.04 -11.76 9.81
N LEU A 45 -16.08 -12.30 9.06
CA LEU A 45 -16.23 -13.58 8.34
C LEU A 45 -15.88 -14.80 9.21
N THR A 46 -14.99 -14.65 10.19
CA THR A 46 -14.41 -15.77 10.95
C THR A 46 -14.88 -15.87 12.38
N GLU A 47 -15.35 -14.75 12.95
CA GLU A 47 -15.64 -14.55 14.38
C GLU A 47 -14.49 -14.96 15.32
N SER A 48 -13.28 -15.16 14.79
CA SER A 48 -12.16 -15.79 15.51
C SER A 48 -10.94 -14.86 15.60
N PRO A 49 -10.55 -14.43 16.81
CA PRO A 49 -9.34 -13.63 17.03
C PRO A 49 -8.05 -14.34 16.59
N ALA A 50 -8.02 -15.67 16.62
CA ALA A 50 -6.85 -16.45 16.22
C ALA A 50 -6.59 -16.37 14.69
N GLN A 51 -7.65 -16.42 13.88
CA GLN A 51 -7.53 -16.30 12.43
C GLN A 51 -7.10 -14.89 12.02
N LEU A 52 -7.61 -13.87 12.71
CA LEU A 52 -7.16 -12.50 12.53
C LEU A 52 -5.65 -12.36 12.80
N GLY A 53 -5.16 -12.92 13.91
CA GLY A 53 -3.73 -12.93 14.23
C GLY A 53 -2.89 -13.66 13.17
N GLY A 54 -3.40 -14.78 12.64
CA GLY A 54 -2.78 -15.51 11.54
C GLY A 54 -2.67 -14.69 10.25
N VAL A 55 -3.72 -13.96 9.85
CA VAL A 55 -3.68 -13.08 8.67
C VAL A 55 -2.65 -11.98 8.85
N ILE A 56 -2.61 -11.34 10.03
CA ILE A 56 -1.62 -10.29 10.31
C ILE A 56 -0.19 -10.85 10.23
N ALA A 57 0.06 -12.02 10.82
CA ALA A 57 1.36 -12.68 10.74
C ALA A 57 1.74 -13.03 9.29
N ALA A 58 0.80 -13.59 8.52
CA ALA A 58 0.99 -13.96 7.12
C ALA A 58 1.31 -12.76 6.22
N ARG A 59 0.76 -11.58 6.50
CA ARG A 59 1.10 -10.35 5.75
C ARG A 59 2.42 -9.72 6.19
N THR A 60 2.73 -9.82 7.48
CA THR A 60 3.92 -9.17 8.05
C THR A 60 5.20 -9.92 7.71
N LEU A 61 5.16 -11.26 7.68
CA LEU A 61 6.31 -12.11 7.38
C LEU A 61 6.94 -11.83 6.00
N PRO A 62 6.19 -11.85 4.88
CA PRO A 62 6.72 -11.50 3.56
C PRO A 62 7.31 -10.10 3.55
N GLN A 63 6.65 -9.13 4.20
CA GLN A 63 7.13 -7.75 4.22
C GLN A 63 8.48 -7.61 4.94
N PHE A 64 8.69 -8.37 6.02
CA PHE A 64 9.99 -8.46 6.68
C PHE A 64 11.05 -9.12 5.79
N VAL A 65 10.72 -10.28 5.22
CA VAL A 65 11.67 -11.06 4.40
C VAL A 65 12.04 -10.27 3.15
N PHE A 66 11.07 -9.91 2.32
CA PHE A 66 11.28 -9.18 1.09
C PHE A 66 11.74 -7.75 1.33
N GLY A 67 11.39 -7.10 2.45
CA GLY A 67 11.83 -5.74 2.76
C GLY A 67 13.35 -5.62 2.89
N ILE A 68 14.00 -6.62 3.49
CA ILE A 68 15.47 -6.66 3.61
C ILE A 68 16.12 -6.76 2.21
N PHE A 69 15.58 -7.60 1.33
CA PHE A 69 16.11 -7.77 -0.03
C PHE A 69 15.72 -6.63 -0.98
N ALA A 70 14.58 -5.98 -0.77
CA ALA A 70 14.08 -4.91 -1.61
C ALA A 70 15.04 -3.72 -1.64
N GLY A 71 15.67 -3.39 -0.50
CA GLY A 71 16.67 -2.32 -0.43
C GLY A 71 17.85 -2.57 -1.38
N VAL A 72 18.40 -3.79 -1.35
CA VAL A 72 19.51 -4.19 -2.23
C VAL A 72 19.07 -4.25 -3.70
N ALA A 73 17.87 -4.74 -3.98
CA ALA A 73 17.35 -4.83 -5.35
C ALA A 73 17.15 -3.45 -5.99
N ILE A 74 16.68 -2.45 -5.25
CA ILE A 74 16.43 -1.09 -5.77
C ILE A 74 17.72 -0.39 -6.21
N ASP A 75 18.87 -0.80 -5.69
CA ASP A 75 20.16 -0.24 -6.10
C ASP A 75 20.65 -0.82 -7.44
N TRP A 76 20.12 -1.97 -7.87
CA TRP A 76 20.50 -2.64 -9.13
C TRP A 76 19.58 -2.29 -10.31
N PHE A 77 18.39 -1.77 -10.04
CA PHE A 77 17.38 -1.47 -11.06
C PHE A 77 17.03 0.02 -11.13
N ASP A 78 16.41 0.45 -12.23
CA ASP A 78 15.87 1.80 -12.35
C ASP A 78 14.75 2.01 -11.32
N ARG A 79 15.04 2.83 -10.32
CA ARG A 79 14.13 3.16 -9.20
C ARG A 79 12.74 3.58 -9.66
N LYS A 80 12.64 4.33 -10.76
CA LYS A 80 11.36 4.82 -11.28
C LYS A 80 10.53 3.68 -11.87
N ARG A 81 11.18 2.78 -12.62
CA ARG A 81 10.51 1.60 -13.19
C ARG A 81 10.08 0.62 -12.11
N VAL A 82 10.93 0.35 -11.13
CA VAL A 82 10.59 -0.51 -9.99
C VAL A 82 9.37 0.04 -9.26
N LEU A 83 9.38 1.34 -8.92
CA LEU A 83 8.24 1.99 -8.28
C LEU A 83 6.95 1.86 -9.11
N GLN A 84 7.02 2.14 -10.41
CA GLN A 84 5.86 2.03 -11.30
C GLN A 84 5.31 0.61 -11.39
N LEU A 85 6.18 -0.39 -11.55
CA LEU A 85 5.78 -1.80 -11.63
C LEU A 85 5.17 -2.29 -10.32
N SER A 86 5.76 -1.93 -9.17
CA SER A 86 5.20 -2.26 -7.86
C SER A 86 3.82 -1.63 -7.65
N GLN A 87 3.64 -0.37 -8.04
CA GLN A 87 2.34 0.30 -7.92
C GLN A 87 1.27 -0.28 -8.85
N ILE A 88 1.65 -0.65 -10.08
CA ILE A 88 0.74 -1.32 -11.01
C ILE A 88 0.34 -2.71 -10.47
N GLY A 89 1.31 -3.50 -9.98
CA GLY A 89 1.04 -4.80 -9.37
C GLY A 89 0.11 -4.69 -8.17
N ALA A 90 0.39 -3.74 -7.26
CA ALA A 90 -0.47 -3.46 -6.11
C ALA A 90 -1.88 -3.03 -6.52
N PHE A 91 -2.02 -2.20 -7.56
CA PHE A 91 -3.31 -1.79 -8.09
C PHE A 91 -4.11 -3.00 -8.61
N VAL A 92 -3.49 -3.86 -9.42
CA VAL A 92 -4.14 -5.06 -9.95
C VAL A 92 -4.61 -5.98 -8.84
N LEU A 93 -3.77 -6.24 -7.83
CA LEU A 93 -4.13 -7.05 -6.65
C LEU A 93 -5.32 -6.47 -5.89
N ASN A 94 -5.31 -5.15 -5.65
CA ASN A 94 -6.40 -4.48 -4.93
C ASN A 94 -7.71 -4.48 -5.72
N VAL A 95 -7.66 -4.27 -7.03
CA VAL A 95 -8.85 -4.33 -7.90
C VAL A 95 -9.41 -5.74 -7.91
N SER A 96 -8.57 -6.76 -8.07
CA SER A 96 -8.99 -8.17 -8.01
C SER A 96 -9.65 -8.50 -6.67
N PHE A 97 -9.05 -8.07 -5.55
CA PHE A 97 -9.63 -8.24 -4.22
C PHE A 97 -10.99 -7.54 -4.09
N ALA A 98 -11.11 -6.30 -4.57
CA ALA A 98 -12.36 -5.55 -4.55
C ALA A 98 -13.47 -6.22 -5.38
N VAL A 99 -13.12 -6.75 -6.57
CA VAL A 99 -14.06 -7.48 -7.43
C VAL A 99 -14.53 -8.76 -6.73
N LEU A 100 -13.63 -9.54 -6.13
CA LEU A 100 -13.98 -10.74 -5.37
C LEU A 100 -14.89 -10.43 -4.19
N LEU A 101 -14.62 -9.33 -3.48
CA LEU A 101 -15.42 -8.86 -2.36
C LEU A 101 -16.85 -8.51 -2.80
N VAL A 102 -17.00 -7.69 -3.84
CA VAL A 102 -18.32 -7.26 -4.34
C VAL A 102 -19.10 -8.42 -4.97
N ALA A 103 -18.41 -9.38 -5.59
CA ALA A 103 -19.01 -10.60 -6.13
C ALA A 103 -19.50 -11.57 -5.05
N GLY A 104 -19.14 -11.37 -3.78
CA GLY A 104 -19.48 -12.28 -2.68
C GLY A 104 -18.74 -13.62 -2.72
N LEU A 105 -17.71 -13.74 -3.56
CA LEU A 105 -16.89 -14.95 -3.73
C LEU A 105 -15.68 -14.96 -2.79
N ILE A 106 -15.68 -14.10 -1.76
CA ILE A 106 -14.51 -13.92 -0.92
C ILE A 106 -14.41 -15.07 0.07
N GLU A 107 -13.37 -15.86 -0.12
CA GLU A 107 -13.01 -16.96 0.76
C GLU A 107 -11.76 -16.61 1.56
N LEU A 108 -11.61 -17.21 2.74
CA LEU A 108 -10.55 -16.93 3.71
C LEU A 108 -9.14 -16.94 3.11
N TRP A 109 -8.85 -17.87 2.20
CA TRP A 109 -7.54 -17.95 1.52
C TRP A 109 -7.19 -16.71 0.68
N HIS A 110 -8.17 -16.00 0.13
CA HIS A 110 -7.93 -14.74 -0.58
C HIS A 110 -7.49 -13.60 0.36
N ILE A 111 -7.72 -13.76 1.67
CA ILE A 111 -7.29 -12.80 2.68
C ILE A 111 -5.89 -13.13 3.23
N TYR A 112 -5.46 -14.39 3.10
CA TYR A 112 -4.11 -14.85 3.47
C TYR A 112 -3.05 -14.61 2.40
N ALA A 113 -3.46 -14.43 1.13
CA ALA A 113 -2.58 -14.10 0.00
C ALA A 113 -2.21 -12.60 -0.04
#